data_AF-A0A223V8E2-F1
#
_entry.id   AF-A0A223V8E2-F1
#
_cell.length_a   1.000
_cell.length_b   1.000
_cell.length_c   1.000
_cell.angle_alpha   90.00
_cell.angle_beta   90.00
_cell.angle_gamma   90.00
#
_symmetry.space_group_name_H-M   'P 1'
#
loop_
_entity.id
_entity.type
_entity.pdbx_description
1 polymer ?
#
loop_
_entity_poly.entity_id
_entity_poly.type
_entity_poly.pdbx_seq_one_letter_code
_entity_poly.pdbx_strand_id
1 'polypeptide(L)' 'MIYLNFSDLNGEAQERLLESSKKDVEHKFGDDIRNYAKEHCTNFEVMIEEEALRNLYSYTYVFNI' A
#
# COMPACT_ATOMS: atom_id res chain seq x y z
N MET A 1 -1.70 -14.38 14.59
CA MET A 1 -1.25 -13.03 14.22
C MET A 1 0.22 -13.12 13.90
N ILE A 2 0.58 -13.27 12.63
CA ILE A 2 1.98 -13.43 12.21
C ILE A 2 2.49 -12.03 11.86
N TYR A 3 3.45 -11.54 12.64
CA TYR A 3 4.15 -10.30 12.34
C TYR A 3 5.23 -10.62 11.31
N LEU A 4 4.91 -10.47 10.03
CA LEU A 4 5.85 -10.61 8.94
C LEU A 4 6.60 -9.30 8.78
N ASN A 5 7.90 -9.33 9.06
CA ASN A 5 8.78 -8.20 8.84
C ASN A 5 9.03 -8.10 7.34
N PHE A 6 8.46 -7.08 6.69
CA PHE A 6 8.56 -6.89 5.23
C PHE A 6 10.02 -6.89 4.77
N SER A 7 10.94 -6.36 5.59
CA SER A 7 12.37 -6.34 5.31
C SER A 7 13.07 -7.70 5.33
N ASP A 8 12.51 -8.72 5.99
CA ASP A 8 13.07 -10.09 6.06
C ASP A 8 12.51 -11.01 4.96
N LEU A 9 11.59 -10.51 4.12
CA LEU A 9 10.96 -11.28 3.07
C LEU A 9 11.78 -11.31 1.78
N ASN A 10 11.69 -12.42 1.04
CA ASN A 10 12.27 -12.55 -0.29
C ASN A 10 11.67 -11.47 -1.22
N GLY A 11 12.45 -10.95 -2.18
CA GLY A 11 12.02 -9.85 -3.06
C GLY A 11 10.69 -10.12 -3.77
N GLU A 12 10.46 -11.37 -4.21
CA GLU A 12 9.19 -11.80 -4.81
C GLU A 12 8.00 -11.72 -3.84
N ALA A 13 8.23 -12.03 -2.55
CA ALA A 13 7.19 -11.93 -1.53
C ALA A 13 6.91 -10.46 -1.17
N GLN A 14 7.93 -9.60 -1.15
CA GLN A 14 7.76 -8.16 -0.99
C GLN A 14 6.93 -7.57 -2.13
N GLU A 15 7.21 -7.96 -3.38
CA GLU A 15 6.51 -7.47 -4.56
C GLU A 15 5.03 -7.89 -4.56
N ARG A 16 4.76 -9.16 -4.24
CA ARG A 16 3.38 -9.67 -4.08
C ARG A 16 2.61 -8.95 -2.98
N LEU A 17 3.27 -8.66 -1.85
CA LEU A 17 2.65 -7.93 -0.75
C LEU A 17 2.42 -6.46 -1.09
N LEU A 18 3.33 -5.85 -1.86
CA LEU A 18 3.16 -4.49 -2.39
C LEU A 18 1.96 -4.41 -3.32
N GLU A 19 1.80 -5.36 -4.24
CA GLU A 19 0.61 -5.42 -5.10
C GLU A 19 -0.67 -5.61 -4.31
N SER A 20 -0.67 -6.48 -3.29
CA SER A 20 -1.83 -6.67 -2.42
C SER A 20 -2.16 -5.40 -1.64
N SER A 21 -1.16 -4.72 -1.07
CA SER A 21 -1.32 -3.47 -0.34
C SER A 21 -1.86 -2.36 -1.23
N LYS A 22 -1.34 -2.22 -2.47
CA LYS A 22 -1.83 -1.24 -3.46
C LYS A 22 -3.32 -1.45 -3.75
N LYS A 23 -3.76 -2.70 -3.95
CA LYS A 23 -5.19 -3.01 -4.16
C LYS A 23 -6.05 -2.70 -2.94
N ASP A 24 -5.56 -2.97 -1.73
CA ASP A 24 -6.26 -2.65 -0.48
C ASP A 24 -6.42 -1.14 -0.30
N VAL A 25 -5.35 -0.38 -0.55
CA VAL A 25 -5.34 1.08 -0.50
C VAL A 25 -6.23 1.67 -1.58
N GLU A 26 -6.20 1.14 -2.81
CA GLU A 26 -7.10 1.58 -3.87
C GLU A 26 -8.57 1.27 -3.52
N HIS A 27 -8.86 0.14 -2.90
CA HIS A 27 -10.22 -0.18 -2.48
C HIS A 27 -10.72 0.68 -1.31
N LYS A 28 -9.85 1.01 -0.36
CA LYS A 28 -10.22 1.80 0.84
C LYS A 28 -10.16 3.31 0.63
N PHE A 29 -9.15 3.77 -0.10
CA PHE A 29 -8.79 5.19 -0.24
C PHE A 29 -8.72 5.65 -1.70
N GLY A 30 -8.98 4.77 -2.68
CA GLY A 30 -8.85 5.12 -4.10
C GLY A 30 -9.78 6.25 -4.54
N ASP A 31 -11.00 6.31 -4.02
CA ASP A 31 -11.92 7.42 -4.35
C ASP A 31 -11.44 8.75 -3.75
N ASP A 32 -10.94 8.74 -2.50
CA ASP A 32 -10.41 9.93 -1.83
C ASP A 32 -9.12 10.43 -2.50
N ILE A 33 -8.19 9.52 -2.79
CA ILE A 33 -6.93 9.84 -3.48
C ILE A 33 -7.22 10.32 -4.90
N ARG A 34 -8.23 9.78 -5.59
CA ARG A 34 -8.63 10.23 -6.94
C ARG A 34 -9.22 11.63 -6.91
N ASN A 35 -10.03 11.97 -5.91
CA ASN A 35 -10.55 13.32 -5.74
C ASN A 35 -9.43 14.30 -5.40
N TYR A 36 -8.56 13.94 -4.45
CA TYR A 36 -7.39 14.74 -4.10
C TYR A 36 -6.44 14.96 -5.29
N ALA A 37 -6.16 13.90 -6.06
CA ALA A 37 -5.30 13.95 -7.24
C ALA A 37 -5.87 14.88 -8.32
N LYS A 38 -7.19 14.89 -8.50
CA LYS A 38 -7.87 15.82 -9.42
C LYS A 38 -7.80 17.26 -8.93
N GLU A 39 -7.98 17.50 -7.64
CA GLU A 39 -7.95 18.85 -7.06
C GLU A 39 -6.53 19.45 -7.05
N HIS A 40 -5.53 18.62 -6.78
CA HIS A 40 -4.14 19.05 -6.63
C HIS A 40 -3.25 18.80 -7.86
N CYS A 41 -3.83 18.29 -8.96
CA CYS A 41 -3.09 17.88 -10.17
C CYS A 41 -1.89 16.95 -9.87
N THR A 42 -2.04 16.07 -8.88
CA THR A 42 -1.00 15.10 -8.49
C THR A 42 -1.24 13.75 -9.16
N ASN A 43 -0.19 12.94 -9.27
CA ASN A 43 -0.30 11.61 -9.86
C ASN A 43 -0.95 10.62 -8.86
N PHE A 44 -2.12 10.11 -9.23
CA PHE A 44 -2.88 9.13 -8.47
C PHE A 44 -2.08 7.86 -8.17
N GLU A 45 -1.36 7.31 -9.16
CA GLU A 45 -0.59 6.08 -8.99
C GLU A 45 0.53 6.25 -7.97
N VAL A 46 1.21 7.40 -7.99
CA VAL A 46 2.30 7.70 -7.05
C VAL A 46 1.77 7.79 -5.63
N MET A 47 0.60 8.41 -5.42
CA MET A 47 0.00 8.49 -4.09
C MET A 47 -0.45 7.13 -3.54
N ILE A 48 -1.05 6.28 -4.38
CA ILE A 48 -1.43 4.91 -3.99
C ILE A 48 -0.19 4.11 -3.60
N GLU A 49 0.91 4.25 -4.36
CA GLU A 49 2.16 3.56 -4.09
C GLU A 49 2.82 4.04 -2.79
N GLU A 50 2.92 5.35 -2.57
CA GLU A 50 3.48 5.89 -1.33
C GLU A 50 2.66 5.47 -0.10
N GLU A 51 1.33 5.50 -0.19
CA GLU A 51 0.46 5.11 0.93
C GLU A 51 0.50 3.60 1.17
N ALA A 52 0.59 2.78 0.12
CA ALA A 52 0.78 1.34 0.23
C ALA A 52 2.13 0.98 0.86
N LEU A 53 3.20 1.67 0.47
CA LEU A 53 4.54 1.52 1.07
C LEU A 53 4.53 1.97 2.52
N ARG A 54 3.91 3.11 2.83
CA ARG A 54 3.76 3.60 4.20
C ARG A 54 3.03 2.60 5.08
N ASN A 55 1.96 1.97 4.58
CA ASN A 55 1.25 0.90 5.29
C ASN A 55 2.12 -0.35 5.51
N LEU A 56 2.96 -0.72 4.55
CA LEU A 56 3.86 -1.86 4.66
C LEU A 56 5.05 -1.62 5.60
N TYR A 57 5.65 -0.43 5.55
CA TYR A 57 6.81 -0.06 6.36
C TYR A 57 6.44 0.43 7.76
N SER A 58 5.22 0.94 7.97
CA SER A 58 4.73 1.37 9.28
C SER A 58 4.18 0.19 10.11
N TYR A 59 5.03 -0.83 10.30
CA TYR A 59 5.11 -1.73 11.46
C TYR A 59 3.82 -2.16 12.19
N THR A 60 2.70 -2.35 11.49
CA THR A 60 1.47 -2.92 12.07
C THR A 60 0.53 -3.50 11.01
N TYR A 61 1.01 -3.82 9.80
CA TYR A 61 0.15 -4.46 8.81
C TYR A 61 -0.02 -5.93 9.18
N VAL A 62 -1.12 -6.23 9.86
CA VAL A 62 -1.48 -7.57 10.29
C VAL A 62 -2.16 -8.24 9.10
N PHE A 63 -1.40 -9.07 8.39
CA PHE A 63 -1.96 -9.91 7.35
C PHE A 63 -2.85 -10.97 8.01
N ASN A 64 -4.16 -10.86 7.79
CA ASN A 64 -5.09 -11.95 8.03
C ASN A 64 -5.04 -12.83 6.78
N ILE A 65 -4.26 -13.92 6.85
CA ILE A 65 -4.25 -14.99 5.84
C ILE A 65 -5.18 -16.09 6.33
#